data_AF-A0A6L6IST3-F1
#
_entry.id   AF-A0A6L6IST3-F1
#
_cell.length_a   1.000
_cell.length_b   1.000
_cell.length_c   1.000
_cell.angle_alpha   90.00
_cell.angle_beta   90.00
_cell.angle_gamma   90.00
#
_symmetry.space_group_name_H-M   'P 1'
#
loop_
_entity.id
_entity.type
_entity.pdbx_description
1 polymer ?
#
loop_
_entity_poly.entity_id
_entity_poly.type
_entity_poly.pdbx_seq_one_letter_code
_entity_poly.pdbx_strand_id
1 'polypeptide(L)'
;MRELLVTLRQFPGSIIWLSPPHLKNPKHEKYLINTRGVIKVSTALINVKYIDVNQLGLLGTKWQPVMDGQKIRTDDGIHVSRNGSYRVIRELTNNINKYH
;
A
#
# COMPACT_ATOMS: atom_id res chain seq x y z
N MET A 1 -9.89 -6.01 -12.08
CA MET A 1 -8.74 -5.14 -12.42
C MET A 1 -8.88 -4.48 -13.79
N ARG A 2 -9.13 -5.21 -14.89
CA ARG A 2 -9.25 -4.60 -16.23
C ARG A 2 -10.25 -3.45 -16.31
N GLU A 3 -11.47 -3.65 -15.83
CA GLU A 3 -12.51 -2.60 -15.84
C GLU A 3 -12.09 -1.37 -15.03
N LEU A 4 -11.55 -1.58 -13.84
CA LEU A 4 -11.00 -0.50 -13.01
C LEU A 4 -9.94 0.31 -13.76
N LEU A 5 -9.03 -0.33 -14.50
CA LEU A 5 -8.01 0.40 -15.29
C LEU A 5 -8.62 1.23 -16.42
N VAL A 6 -9.70 0.75 -17.06
CA VAL A 6 -10.43 1.52 -18.07
C VAL A 6 -11.02 2.78 -17.45
N THR A 7 -11.67 2.65 -16.29
CA THR A 7 -12.21 3.79 -15.54
C THR A 7 -11.11 4.76 -15.10
N LEU A 8 -10.01 4.25 -14.54
CA LEU A 8 -8.90 5.09 -14.06
C LEU A 8 -8.21 5.87 -15.19
N ARG A 9 -8.15 5.32 -16.42
CA ARG A 9 -7.61 6.05 -17.59
C ARG A 9 -8.44 7.26 -18.00
N GLN A 10 -9.73 7.25 -17.70
CA GLN A 10 -10.65 8.33 -18.03
C GLN A 10 -10.78 9.36 -16.88
N PHE A 11 -10.16 9.07 -15.73
CA PHE A 11 -10.21 9.98 -14.59
C PHE A 11 -9.34 11.21 -14.87
N PRO A 12 -9.88 12.44 -14.75
CA PRO A 12 -9.17 13.66 -15.14
C PRO A 12 -8.12 14.12 -14.12
N GLY A 13 -8.04 13.48 -12.96
CA GLY A 13 -7.10 13.84 -11.89
C GLY A 13 -5.89 12.91 -11.78
N SER A 14 -4.95 13.29 -10.93
CA SER A 14 -3.85 12.41 -10.56
C SER A 14 -4.34 11.28 -9.66
N ILE A 15 -3.90 10.06 -9.96
CA ILE A 15 -4.21 8.89 -9.15
C ILE A 15 -2.92 8.41 -8.48
N ILE A 16 -3.02 8.16 -7.18
CA ILE A 16 -2.01 7.47 -6.40
C ILE A 16 -2.61 6.17 -5.89
N TRP A 17 -1.93 5.06 -6.19
CA TRP A 17 -2.30 3.74 -5.70
C TRP A 17 -1.40 3.32 -4.54
N LEU A 18 -1.99 2.99 -3.40
CA LEU A 18 -1.28 2.40 -2.27
C LEU A 18 -1.33 0.88 -2.35
N SER A 19 -0.19 0.22 -2.18
CA SER A 19 -0.15 -1.24 -2.14
C SER A 19 -0.95 -1.77 -0.93
N PRO A 20 -1.68 -2.89 -1.08
CA PRO A 20 -2.23 -3.60 0.08
C PRO A 20 -1.13 -3.96 1.10
N PRO A 21 -1.34 -3.81 2.42
CA PRO A 21 -0.36 -4.20 3.42
C PRO A 21 -0.30 -5.73 3.61
N HIS A 22 0.83 -6.25 4.06
CA HIS A 22 0.98 -7.67 4.43
C HIS A 22 -0.04 -8.12 5.48
N LEU A 23 -0.50 -9.36 5.35
CA LEU A 23 -1.40 -10.04 6.29
C LEU A 23 -0.64 -10.98 7.22
N LYS A 24 -1.15 -11.16 8.44
CA LYS A 24 -0.59 -12.11 9.43
C LYS A 24 -0.76 -13.56 8.97
N ASN A 25 -1.87 -13.87 8.32
CA ASN A 25 -2.18 -15.22 7.87
C ASN A 25 -1.38 -15.55 6.59
N PRO A 26 -0.47 -16.53 6.63
CA PRO A 26 0.41 -16.83 5.50
C PRO A 26 -0.34 -17.39 4.29
N LYS A 27 -1.45 -18.11 4.50
CA LYS A 27 -2.29 -18.62 3.40
C LYS A 27 -2.92 -17.47 2.64
N HIS A 28 -3.48 -16.48 3.34
CA HIS A 28 -4.08 -15.30 2.71
C HIS A 28 -3.02 -14.39 2.09
N GLU A 29 -1.88 -14.24 2.76
CA GLU A 29 -0.75 -13.45 2.26
C GLU A 29 -0.22 -13.97 0.92
N LYS A 30 -0.17 -15.30 0.73
CA LYS A 30 0.24 -15.90 -0.54
C LYS A 30 -0.61 -15.43 -1.72
N TYR A 31 -1.93 -15.32 -1.55
CA TYR A 31 -2.81 -14.80 -2.59
C TYR A 31 -2.58 -13.30 -2.80
N LEU A 32 -2.37 -12.55 -1.72
CA LEU A 32 -2.17 -11.11 -1.77
C LEU A 32 -0.86 -10.70 -2.46
N ILE A 33 0.21 -11.52 -2.36
CA ILE A 33 1.47 -11.31 -3.10
C ILE A 33 1.19 -11.20 -4.60
N ASN A 34 0.41 -12.14 -5.14
CA ASN A 34 0.08 -12.15 -6.57
C ASN A 34 -0.77 -10.94 -6.94
N THR A 35 -1.76 -10.60 -6.10
CA THR A 35 -2.59 -9.41 -6.30
C THR A 35 -1.75 -8.13 -6.32
N ARG A 36 -0.78 -7.97 -5.40
CA ARG A 36 0.15 -6.84 -5.38
C ARG A 36 0.97 -6.75 -6.66
N GLY A 37 1.47 -7.88 -7.15
CA GLY A 37 2.20 -7.94 -8.42
C GLY A 37 1.36 -7.46 -9.61
N VAL A 38 0.13 -7.99 -9.73
CA VAL A 38 -0.81 -7.60 -10.79
C VAL A 38 -1.14 -6.12 -10.73
N ILE A 39 -1.41 -5.59 -9.53
CA ILE A 39 -1.69 -4.16 -9.33
C ILE A 39 -0.50 -3.32 -9.78
N LYS A 40 0.72 -3.61 -9.29
CA LYS A 40 1.93 -2.83 -9.60
C LYS A 40 2.18 -2.73 -11.11
N VAL A 41 2.08 -3.87 -11.82
CA VAL A 41 2.20 -3.90 -13.28
C VAL A 41 1.08 -3.10 -13.93
N SER A 42 -0.16 -3.30 -13.50
CA SER A 42 -1.33 -2.62 -14.05
C SER A 42 -1.27 -1.10 -13.90
N THR A 43 -0.87 -0.59 -12.74
CA THR A 43 -0.74 0.85 -12.48
C THR A 43 0.38 1.47 -13.31
N ALA A 44 1.49 0.75 -13.50
CA ALA A 44 2.58 1.19 -14.35
C ALA A 44 2.14 1.36 -15.82
N LEU A 45 1.33 0.43 -16.34
CA LEU A 45 0.79 0.49 -17.72
C LEU A 45 -0.12 1.70 -18.01
N ILE A 46 -0.61 2.37 -16.97
CA ILE A 46 -1.51 3.52 -17.10
C ILE A 46 -0.94 4.79 -16.45
N ASN A 47 0.36 4.81 -16.17
CA ASN A 47 1.09 5.91 -15.55
C ASN A 47 0.47 6.38 -14.21
N VAL A 48 -0.11 5.45 -13.44
CA VAL A 48 -0.60 5.72 -12.09
C VAL A 48 0.54 5.54 -11.11
N LYS A 49 0.73 6.53 -10.23
CA LYS A 49 1.78 6.50 -9.21
C LYS A 49 1.48 5.39 -8.21
N TYR A 50 2.40 4.43 -8.08
CA TYR A 50 2.28 3.33 -7.13
C TYR A 50 3.20 3.58 -5.93
N ILE A 51 2.65 3.55 -4.72
CA ILE A 51 3.39 3.64 -3.46
C ILE A 51 3.28 2.30 -2.76
N ASP A 52 4.44 1.69 -2.48
CA ASP A 52 4.49 0.46 -1.71
C ASP A 52 4.57 0.77 -0.21
N VAL A 53 3.52 0.42 0.54
CA VAL A 53 3.51 0.60 2.01
C VAL A 53 4.29 -0.49 2.75
N ASN A 54 4.69 -1.56 2.05
CA ASN A 54 5.39 -2.71 2.62
C ASN A 54 6.92 -2.52 2.64
N GLN A 55 7.36 -1.37 3.13
CA GLN A 55 8.77 -1.02 3.25
C GLN A 55 9.22 -1.04 4.71
N LEU A 56 10.52 -1.26 4.93
CA LEU A 56 11.11 -1.32 6.28
C LEU A 56 10.79 -0.11 7.16
N GLY A 57 10.68 1.09 6.58
CA GLY A 57 10.37 2.33 7.32
C GLY A 57 8.86 2.64 7.48
N LEU A 58 7.98 1.80 6.94
CA LEU A 58 6.53 2.02 6.90
C LEU A 58 5.77 0.97 7.69
N LEU A 59 5.42 -0.14 7.04
CA LEU A 59 4.67 -1.26 7.64
C LEU A 59 5.49 -2.56 7.72
N GLY A 60 6.73 -2.55 7.21
CA GLY A 60 7.63 -3.70 7.16
C GLY A 60 7.53 -4.47 5.84
N THR A 61 8.57 -5.24 5.54
CA THR A 61 8.66 -6.13 4.36
C THR A 61 7.97 -7.48 4.56
N LYS A 62 7.36 -7.66 5.74
CA LYS A 62 6.52 -8.78 6.14
C LYS A 62 5.54 -8.26 7.20
N TRP A 63 4.50 -9.05 7.50
CA TRP A 63 3.61 -8.68 8.61
C TRP A 63 4.41 -8.61 9.91
N GLN A 64 4.33 -7.48 10.59
CA GLN A 64 4.89 -7.26 11.92
C GLN A 64 3.98 -6.33 12.73
N PRO A 65 3.68 -6.64 13.99
CA PRO A 65 2.72 -5.87 14.76
C PRO A 65 3.28 -4.56 15.30
N VAL A 66 4.61 -4.49 15.46
CA VAL A 66 5.34 -3.40 16.12
C VAL A 66 6.53 -2.99 15.26
N MET A 67 6.81 -1.68 15.22
CA MET A 67 7.98 -1.08 14.60
C MET A 67 8.43 0.11 15.47
N ASP A 68 9.73 0.20 15.76
CA ASP A 68 10.30 1.24 16.65
C ASP A 68 9.58 1.36 18.00
N GLY A 69 9.24 0.22 18.62
CA GLY A 69 8.51 0.19 19.89
C GLY A 69 7.04 0.58 19.81
N GLN A 70 6.51 0.94 18.64
CA GLN A 70 5.11 1.33 18.45
C GLN A 70 4.31 0.23 17.77
N LYS A 71 3.11 -0.06 18.29
CA LYS A 71 2.14 -0.91 17.60
C LYS A 71 1.73 -0.22 16.29
N ILE A 72 1.99 -0.87 15.16
CA ILE A 72 1.67 -0.39 13.81
C ILE A 72 0.57 -1.21 13.13
N ARG A 73 0.28 -2.44 13.58
CA ARG A 73 -0.83 -3.28 13.11
C ARG A 73 -1.78 -3.63 14.26
N THR A 74 -3.03 -3.93 13.95
CA THR A 74 -4.00 -4.51 14.90
C THR A 74 -3.74 -6.00 15.10
N ASP A 75 -4.28 -6.56 16.18
CA ASP A 75 -4.02 -7.96 16.56
C ASP A 75 -4.75 -8.97 15.66
N ASP A 76 -5.80 -8.52 14.95
CA ASP A 76 -6.52 -9.30 13.94
C ASP A 76 -5.66 -9.68 12.73
N GLY A 77 -4.48 -9.06 12.58
CA GLY A 77 -3.54 -9.38 11.53
C GLY A 77 -3.89 -8.83 10.14
N ILE A 78 -4.91 -7.97 10.03
CA ILE A 78 -5.41 -7.38 8.78
C ILE A 78 -5.28 -5.85 8.83
N HIS A 79 -5.76 -5.20 9.89
CA HIS A 79 -5.84 -3.75 9.93
C HIS A 79 -4.53 -3.07 10.36
N VAL A 80 -4.39 -1.81 9.92
CA VAL A 80 -3.33 -0.91 10.35
C VAL A 80 -3.82 -0.21 11.62
N SER A 81 -2.96 -0.07 12.62
CA SER A 81 -3.27 0.73 13.82
C SER A 81 -3.18 2.23 13.53
N ARG A 82 -3.57 3.08 14.48
CA ARG A 82 -3.40 4.54 14.38
C ARG A 82 -1.97 4.97 14.03
N ASN A 83 -0.95 4.41 14.69
CA ASN A 83 0.45 4.78 14.43
C ASN A 83 0.91 4.31 13.04
N GLY A 84 0.49 3.12 12.62
CA GLY A 84 0.80 2.62 11.28
C GLY A 84 0.15 3.48 10.19
N SER A 85 -1.11 3.90 10.39
CA SER A 85 -1.81 4.78 9.45
C SER A 85 -1.14 6.14 9.37
N TYR A 86 -0.70 6.70 10.51
CA TYR A 86 0.06 7.95 10.53
C TYR A 86 1.37 7.86 9.73
N ARG A 87 2.10 6.74 9.84
CA ARG A 87 3.32 6.51 9.04
C ARG A 87 3.02 6.51 7.54
N VAL A 88 1.96 5.82 7.12
CA VAL A 88 1.54 5.74 5.70
C VAL A 88 1.11 7.12 5.18
N ILE A 89 0.28 7.85 5.93
CA ILE A 89 -0.17 9.20 5.53
C ILE A 89 1.00 10.16 5.42
N ARG A 90 1.93 10.14 6.38
CA ARG A 90 3.13 11.00 6.34
C ARG A 90 3.96 10.75 5.09
N GLU A 91 4.17 9.48 4.73
CA GLU A 91 4.89 9.12 3.51
C GLU A 91 4.13 9.59 2.26
N LEU A 92 2.81 9.43 2.22
CA LEU A 92 1.99 9.92 1.13
C LEU A 92 2.13 11.45 0.96
N THR A 93 2.04 12.22 2.05
CA THR A 93 2.22 13.68 2.04
C THR A 93 3.61 14.07 1.54
N ASN A 94 4.68 13.40 2.03
CA ASN A 94 6.04 13.64 1.55
C ASN A 94 6.19 13.34 0.05
N ASN A 95 5.52 12.31 -0.45
CA ASN A 95 5.52 11.95 -1.86
C ASN A 95 4.73 12.91 -2.74
N ILE A 96 3.75 13.63 -2.20
CA ILE A 96 2.99 14.66 -2.92
C ILE A 96 3.81 15.96 -2.96
N ASN A 97 4.36 16.37 -1.81
CA ASN A 97 5.09 17.64 -1.68
C ASN A 97 6.43 17.68 -2.42
N LYS A 98 7.01 16.54 -2.81
CA LYS A 98 8.24 16.48 -3.64
C LYS A 98 8.05 16.98 -5.08
N TYR A 99 6.81 17.24 -5.51
CA TYR A 99 6.47 17.62 -6.89
C TYR A 99 5.82 19.02 -6.97
N HIS A 100 5.90 19.78 -5.88
CA HIS A 100 5.68 21.23 -5.83
C HIS A 100 7.02 21.91 -5.53
#